data_AF-A0A8T4VMB8-F1
#
_entry.id   AF-A0A8T4VMB8-F1
#
_cell.length_a   1.000
_cell.length_b   1.000
_cell.length_c   1.000
_cell.angle_alpha   90.00
_cell.angle_beta   90.00
_cell.angle_gamma   90.00
#
_symmetry.space_group_name_H-M   'P 1'
#
loop_
_entity.id
_entity.type
_entity.pdbx_description
1 polymer ?
#
loop_
_entity_poly.entity_id
_entity_poly.type
_entity_poly.pdbx_seq_one_letter_code
_entity_poly.pdbx_strand_id
1 'polypeptide(L)'
;MTRPLIARFLAAPESQVSDGNRTNAEWDEVTRLKRRLGAVLAPIVRSEGVEQVATATGLEPEQVEAIGEVPASGTDPIDELSLRTVAAILAIESSYRPVSVRGRIRDHLIVQMSRGPIDVDTVASRYGFGDAETLRSKIEAEAPFPVREYVRLRVALSDGPNRKP
;
A
#
# COMPACT_ATOMS: atom_id res chain seq x y z
N MET A 1 19.36 15.92 -0.66
CA MET A 1 19.04 14.83 0.30
C MET A 1 17.89 14.03 -0.26
N THR A 2 18.09 12.74 -0.53
CA THR A 2 17.04 11.82 -0.98
C THR A 2 15.96 11.71 0.10
N ARG A 3 14.67 11.80 -0.27
CA ARG A 3 13.57 11.62 0.70
C ARG A 3 13.65 10.22 1.35
N PRO A 4 13.36 10.09 2.65
CA PRO A 4 13.28 8.78 3.32
C PRO A 4 12.34 7.84 2.57
N LEU A 5 12.69 6.55 2.45
CA LEU A 5 11.91 5.56 1.69
C LEU A 5 10.46 5.45 2.16
N ILE A 6 10.23 5.53 3.48
CA ILE A 6 8.88 5.57 4.03
C ILE A 6 8.10 6.79 3.53
N ALA A 7 8.73 7.96 3.40
CA ALA A 7 8.07 9.14 2.85
C ALA A 7 7.74 8.98 1.36
N ARG A 8 8.58 8.27 0.60
CA ARG A 8 8.29 7.92 -0.81
C ARG A 8 7.13 6.94 -0.92
N PHE A 9 7.06 5.95 -0.04
CA PHE A 9 5.96 4.98 0.03
C PHE A 9 4.63 5.68 0.33
N LEU A 10 4.60 6.57 1.32
CA LEU A 10 3.40 7.32 1.69
C LEU A 10 2.99 8.33 0.61
N ALA A 11 3.94 8.97 -0.08
CA ALA A 11 3.66 10.02 -1.06
C ALA A 11 3.19 9.52 -2.45
N ALA A 12 3.18 8.22 -2.74
CA ALA A 12 2.74 7.70 -4.03
C ALA A 12 1.21 7.59 -4.14
N PRO A 13 0.58 8.10 -5.22
CA PRO A 13 0.35 9.51 -5.45
C PRO A 13 -0.88 10.09 -4.73
N GLU A 14 -0.70 11.31 -4.24
CA GLU A 14 -1.75 12.31 -4.27
C GLU A 14 -1.69 12.99 -5.67
N SER A 15 -2.70 12.73 -6.52
CA SER A 15 -3.07 13.46 -7.77
C SER A 15 -2.26 13.29 -9.08
N GLN A 16 -2.94 12.87 -10.16
CA GLN A 16 -3.14 13.63 -11.42
C GLN A 16 -4.19 12.88 -12.26
N VAL A 17 -5.31 13.54 -12.45
CA VAL A 17 -6.56 13.08 -13.08
C VAL A 17 -6.40 13.06 -14.59
N SER A 18 -6.79 11.96 -15.24
CA SER A 18 -7.10 11.98 -16.68
C SER A 18 -8.56 11.57 -16.83
N ASP A 19 -9.37 12.50 -17.34
CA ASP A 19 -10.76 12.24 -17.74
C ASP A 19 -10.80 11.14 -18.82
N GLY A 20 -11.55 10.08 -18.57
CA GLY A 20 -11.89 9.07 -19.58
C GLY A 20 -12.06 7.65 -19.04
N ASN A 21 -13.32 7.19 -18.99
CA ASN A 21 -13.81 5.84 -18.68
C ASN A 21 -13.64 5.34 -17.22
N ARG A 22 -14.74 5.37 -16.46
CA ARG A 22 -14.81 5.29 -14.98
C ARG A 22 -14.30 3.99 -14.35
N THR A 23 -14.67 2.83 -14.87
CA THR A 23 -14.21 1.55 -14.31
C THR A 23 -12.75 1.27 -14.68
N ASN A 24 -12.34 1.58 -15.92
CA ASN A 24 -10.95 1.41 -16.33
C ASN A 24 -10.02 2.34 -15.55
N ALA A 25 -10.44 3.59 -15.27
CA ALA A 25 -9.63 4.56 -14.55
C ALA A 25 -9.31 4.16 -13.09
N GLU A 26 -10.27 3.62 -12.35
CA GLU A 26 -10.03 3.16 -10.96
C GLU A 26 -9.05 1.97 -10.93
N TRP A 27 -9.27 0.95 -11.77
CA TRP A 27 -8.39 -0.20 -11.87
C TRP A 27 -6.99 0.18 -12.38
N ASP A 28 -6.90 1.16 -13.28
CA ASP A 28 -5.63 1.72 -13.75
C ASP A 28 -4.89 2.48 -12.63
N GLU A 29 -5.61 3.23 -11.79
CA GLU A 29 -5.02 3.95 -10.67
C GLU A 29 -4.57 3.01 -9.55
N VAL A 30 -5.36 1.99 -9.22
CA VAL A 30 -4.98 0.89 -8.31
C VAL A 30 -3.69 0.23 -8.83
N THR A 31 -3.67 -0.15 -10.10
CA THR A 31 -2.50 -0.79 -10.72
C THR A 31 -1.28 0.13 -10.74
N ARG A 32 -1.48 1.43 -10.98
CA ARG A 32 -0.41 2.43 -10.99
C ARG A 32 0.15 2.66 -9.59
N LEU A 33 -0.70 2.83 -8.57
CA LEU A 33 -0.27 3.01 -7.19
C LEU A 33 0.47 1.76 -6.71
N LYS A 34 -0.08 0.56 -6.97
CA LYS A 34 0.58 -0.71 -6.64
C LYS A 34 1.99 -0.80 -7.21
N ARG A 35 2.15 -0.58 -8.53
CA ARG A 35 3.47 -0.56 -9.18
C ARG A 35 4.43 0.44 -8.55
N ARG A 36 3.95 1.61 -8.11
CA ARG A 36 4.79 2.60 -7.41
C ARG A 36 5.21 2.13 -6.03
N LEU A 37 4.35 1.46 -5.27
CA LEU A 37 4.73 0.88 -4.00
C LEU A 37 5.77 -0.24 -4.20
N GLY A 38 5.57 -1.12 -5.19
CA GLY A 38 6.54 -2.15 -5.56
C GLY A 38 7.90 -1.56 -5.96
N ALA A 39 7.90 -0.48 -6.75
CA ALA A 39 9.12 0.23 -7.13
C ALA A 39 9.86 0.90 -5.94
N VAL A 40 9.22 1.07 -4.77
CA VAL A 40 9.89 1.49 -3.54
C VAL A 40 10.53 0.30 -2.81
N LEU A 41 9.90 -0.89 -2.87
CA LEU A 41 10.39 -2.09 -2.17
C LEU A 41 11.48 -2.82 -2.95
N ALA A 42 11.35 -2.93 -4.27
CA ALA A 42 12.28 -3.68 -5.11
C ALA A 42 13.75 -3.22 -4.99
N PRO A 43 14.08 -1.92 -4.91
CA PRO A 43 15.46 -1.48 -4.68
C PRO A 43 16.05 -1.95 -3.35
N ILE A 44 15.24 -2.04 -2.30
CA ILE A 44 15.68 -2.51 -0.97
C ILE A 44 16.09 -3.98 -1.06
N VAL A 45 15.25 -4.80 -1.71
CA VAL A 45 15.56 -6.21 -1.93
C VAL A 45 16.84 -6.39 -2.73
N ARG A 46 17.04 -5.61 -3.78
CA ARG A 46 18.27 -5.69 -4.60
C ARG A 46 19.52 -5.20 -3.88
N SER A 47 19.39 -4.24 -2.96
CA SER A 47 20.51 -3.68 -2.21
C SER A 47 20.94 -4.61 -1.07
N GLU A 48 19.98 -5.08 -0.28
CA GLU A 48 20.21 -5.86 0.94
C GLU A 48 20.34 -7.36 0.65
N GLY A 49 19.83 -7.82 -0.49
CA GLY A 49 19.86 -9.22 -0.91
C GLY A 49 18.70 -10.04 -0.36
N VAL A 50 18.41 -11.14 -1.07
CA VAL A 50 17.23 -12.00 -0.82
C VAL A 50 17.26 -12.63 0.57
N GLU A 51 18.40 -13.20 0.98
CA GLU A 51 18.50 -13.91 2.27
C GLU A 51 18.29 -13.00 3.48
N GLN A 52 18.86 -11.79 3.43
CA GLN A 52 18.73 -10.81 4.52
C GLN A 52 17.28 -10.33 4.65
N VAL A 53 16.63 -10.04 3.53
CA VAL A 53 15.22 -9.62 3.54
C VAL A 53 14.31 -10.77 3.97
N ALA A 54 14.54 -11.99 3.50
CA ALA A 54 13.79 -13.18 3.92
C ALA A 54 13.89 -13.37 5.44
N THR A 55 15.09 -13.28 5.99
CA THR A 55 15.34 -13.37 7.44
C THR A 55 14.63 -12.27 8.22
N ALA A 56 14.68 -11.03 7.73
CA ALA A 56 14.07 -9.87 8.40
C ALA A 56 12.53 -9.89 8.35
N THR A 57 11.94 -10.51 7.34
CA THR A 57 10.49 -10.45 7.06
C THR A 57 9.75 -11.74 7.38
N GLY A 58 10.46 -12.87 7.43
CA GLY A 58 9.88 -14.21 7.52
C GLY A 58 9.21 -14.68 6.22
N LEU A 59 9.53 -14.06 5.09
CA LEU A 59 9.10 -14.51 3.76
C LEU A 59 10.00 -15.64 3.25
N GLU A 60 9.44 -16.46 2.37
CA GLU A 60 10.24 -17.43 1.62
C GLU A 60 11.17 -16.71 0.62
N PRO A 61 12.40 -17.22 0.39
CA PRO A 61 13.36 -16.60 -0.53
C PRO A 61 12.79 -16.31 -1.92
N GLU A 62 11.97 -17.21 -2.47
CA GLU A 62 11.35 -17.05 -3.78
C GLU A 62 10.35 -15.89 -3.81
N GLN A 63 9.63 -15.66 -2.71
CA GLN A 63 8.72 -14.51 -2.60
C GLN A 63 9.51 -13.20 -2.55
N VAL A 64 10.65 -13.21 -1.85
CA VAL A 64 11.53 -12.04 -1.75
C VAL A 64 12.16 -11.72 -3.10
N GLU A 65 12.67 -12.73 -3.80
CA GLU A 65 13.22 -12.58 -5.15
C GLU A 65 12.20 -11.93 -6.10
N ALA A 66 10.95 -12.43 -6.10
CA ALA A 66 9.87 -11.87 -6.89
C ALA A 66 9.61 -10.37 -6.59
N ILE A 67 9.73 -9.92 -5.33
CA ILE A 67 9.59 -8.49 -4.98
C ILE A 67 10.74 -7.65 -5.55
N GLY A 68 11.95 -8.21 -5.63
CA GLY A 68 13.13 -7.57 -6.22
C GLY A 68 13.02 -7.38 -7.73
N GLU A 69 12.21 -8.20 -8.39
CA GLU A 69 11.88 -8.11 -9.80
C GLU A 69 10.79 -7.06 -10.06
N VAL A 70 10.94 -6.28 -11.14
CA VAL A 70 9.88 -5.36 -11.57
C VAL A 70 8.97 -6.14 -12.51
N PRO A 71 7.71 -6.43 -12.14
CA PRO A 71 6.85 -7.26 -12.97
C PRO A 71 6.56 -6.57 -14.31
N ALA A 72 6.94 -7.22 -15.41
CA ALA A 72 6.69 -6.73 -16.77
C ALA A 72 5.22 -6.90 -17.18
N SER A 73 4.54 -7.92 -16.66
CA SER A 73 3.11 -8.23 -16.82
C SER A 73 2.75 -9.40 -15.89
N GLY A 74 1.59 -9.36 -15.22
CA GLY A 74 1.11 -10.46 -14.36
C GLY A 74 0.61 -10.01 -12.98
N THR A 75 0.35 -10.98 -12.10
CA THR A 75 0.03 -10.73 -10.68
C THR A 75 1.24 -10.07 -10.03
N ASP A 76 1.02 -8.92 -9.40
CA ASP A 76 2.08 -8.14 -8.78
C ASP A 76 2.49 -8.84 -7.47
N PRO A 77 3.77 -9.23 -7.28
CA PRO A 77 4.21 -10.03 -6.13
C PRO A 77 3.91 -9.38 -4.78
N ILE A 78 3.65 -8.06 -4.76
CA ILE A 78 3.30 -7.34 -3.55
C ILE A 78 1.83 -7.45 -3.14
N ASP A 79 0.91 -7.94 -4.00
CA ASP A 79 -0.55 -7.88 -3.75
C ASP A 79 -0.96 -8.51 -2.43
N GLU A 80 -0.43 -9.71 -2.15
CA GLU A 80 -0.75 -10.51 -0.98
C GLU A 80 0.13 -10.16 0.24
N LEU A 81 1.14 -9.30 0.07
CA LEU A 81 1.97 -8.90 1.19
C LEU A 81 1.14 -8.11 2.19
N SER A 82 1.30 -8.45 3.47
CA SER A 82 0.71 -7.67 4.55
C SER A 82 1.45 -6.34 4.72
N LEU A 83 0.76 -5.30 5.20
CA LEU A 83 1.40 -4.04 5.60
C LEU A 83 2.46 -4.22 6.71
N ARG A 84 2.34 -5.29 7.52
CA ARG A 84 3.38 -5.67 8.49
C ARG A 84 4.67 -6.08 7.76
N THR A 85 4.56 -6.92 6.73
CA THR A 85 5.69 -7.37 5.92
C THR A 85 6.31 -6.20 5.16
N VAL A 86 5.49 -5.36 4.54
CA VAL A 86 5.96 -4.13 3.86
C VAL A 86 6.71 -3.22 4.83
N ALA A 87 6.17 -3.02 6.04
CA ALA A 87 6.84 -2.23 7.07
C ALA A 87 8.16 -2.85 7.53
N ALA A 88 8.28 -4.18 7.55
CA ALA A 88 9.53 -4.87 7.84
C ALA A 88 10.58 -4.64 6.74
N ILE A 89 10.20 -4.74 5.46
CA ILE A 89 11.10 -4.44 4.33
C ILE A 89 11.58 -2.98 4.40
N LEU A 90 10.64 -2.03 4.53
CA LEU A 90 10.96 -0.61 4.63
C LEU A 90 11.83 -0.26 5.85
N ALA A 91 11.78 -1.08 6.90
CA ALA A 91 12.56 -0.86 8.10
C ALA A 91 14.05 -1.19 7.92
N ILE A 92 14.41 -2.06 6.97
CA ILE A 92 15.80 -2.51 6.75
C ILE A 92 16.72 -1.33 6.42
N GLU A 93 16.30 -0.46 5.49
CA GLU A 93 17.03 0.75 5.12
C GLU A 93 16.65 1.98 5.97
N SER A 94 15.89 1.78 7.07
CA SER A 94 15.48 2.88 7.93
C SER A 94 16.11 2.77 9.32
N SER A 95 16.25 3.90 10.00
CA SER A 95 16.62 3.91 11.43
C SER A 95 15.46 3.50 12.35
N TYR A 96 14.32 3.08 11.80
CA TYR A 96 13.09 2.79 12.54
C TYR A 96 12.84 1.29 12.65
N ARG A 97 12.22 0.89 13.76
CA ARG A 97 11.73 -0.49 13.92
C ARG A 97 10.51 -0.72 13.00
N PRO A 98 10.29 -1.96 12.51
CA PRO A 98 9.13 -2.30 11.68
C PRO A 98 7.79 -1.85 12.26
N VAL A 99 7.60 -1.98 13.58
CA VAL A 99 6.37 -1.54 14.27
C VAL A 99 6.15 -0.03 14.15
N SER A 100 7.21 0.78 14.18
CA SER A 100 7.14 2.24 14.03
C SER A 100 6.84 2.63 12.58
N VAL A 101 7.40 1.91 11.61
CA VAL A 101 7.08 2.09 10.19
C VAL A 101 5.61 1.77 9.92
N ARG A 102 5.11 0.65 10.44
CA ARG A 102 3.70 0.26 10.33
C ARG A 102 2.78 1.30 10.98
N GLY A 103 3.13 1.80 12.17
CA GLY A 103 2.40 2.87 12.84
C GLY A 103 2.25 4.11 11.96
N ARG A 104 3.32 4.54 11.28
CA ARG A 104 3.26 5.68 10.35
C ARG A 104 2.38 5.42 9.12
N ILE A 105 2.37 4.20 8.58
CA ILE A 105 1.47 3.83 7.47
C ILE A 105 0.00 3.96 7.93
N ARG A 106 -0.31 3.44 9.12
CA ARG A 106 -1.65 3.59 9.72
C ARG A 106 -2.00 5.05 9.96
N ASP A 107 -1.13 5.81 10.61
CA ASP A 107 -1.40 7.20 10.96
C ASP A 107 -1.66 8.03 9.70
N HIS A 108 -0.93 7.74 8.61
CA HIS A 108 -1.18 8.32 7.30
C HIS A 108 -2.58 7.99 6.76
N LEU A 109 -3.03 6.73 6.86
CA LEU A 109 -4.41 6.35 6.47
C LEU A 109 -5.45 7.08 7.30
N ILE A 110 -5.29 7.12 8.64
CA ILE A 110 -6.22 7.81 9.53
C ILE A 110 -6.34 9.29 9.17
N VAL A 111 -5.20 9.94 8.88
CA VAL A 111 -5.17 11.33 8.43
C VAL A 111 -5.87 11.49 7.09
N GLN A 112 -5.65 10.60 6.12
CA GLN A 112 -6.35 10.67 4.83
C GLN A 112 -7.86 10.42 4.97
N MET A 113 -8.28 9.48 5.82
CA MET A 113 -9.70 9.23 6.12
C MET A 113 -10.37 10.42 6.79
N SER A 114 -9.67 11.10 7.70
CA SER A 114 -10.20 12.28 8.40
C SER A 114 -10.34 13.51 7.48
N ARG A 115 -9.59 13.54 6.37
CA ARG A 115 -9.69 14.56 5.32
C ARG A 115 -10.70 14.17 4.24
N GLY A 116 -10.95 12.88 4.09
CA GLY A 116 -11.88 12.30 3.17
C GLY A 116 -13.32 12.65 3.57
N PRO A 117 -14.17 13.06 2.63
CA PRO A 117 -15.58 13.34 2.90
C PRO A 117 -16.47 12.09 2.78
N ILE A 118 -15.87 10.91 2.62
CA ILE A 118 -16.53 9.61 2.61
C ILE A 118 -16.21 8.91 3.93
N ASP A 119 -17.25 8.48 4.66
CA ASP A 119 -17.08 7.72 5.90
C ASP A 119 -16.66 6.26 5.63
N VAL A 120 -16.13 5.60 6.66
CA VAL A 120 -15.62 4.23 6.56
C VAL A 120 -16.72 3.22 6.21
N ASP A 121 -17.96 3.45 6.64
CA ASP A 121 -19.11 2.61 6.34
C ASP A 121 -19.45 2.66 4.84
N THR A 122 -19.40 3.85 4.25
CA THR A 122 -19.59 4.08 2.83
C THR A 122 -18.42 3.49 2.03
N VAL A 123 -17.18 3.64 2.49
CA VAL A 123 -16.03 3.01 1.83
C VAL A 123 -16.16 1.48 1.85
N ALA A 124 -16.50 0.90 3.00
CA ALA A 124 -16.60 -0.54 3.16
C ALA A 124 -17.65 -1.15 2.23
N SER A 125 -18.85 -0.56 2.21
CA SER A 125 -19.97 -1.01 1.38
C SER A 125 -19.75 -0.76 -0.12
N ARG A 126 -19.27 0.43 -0.51
CA ARG A 126 -19.13 0.83 -1.92
C ARG A 126 -17.96 0.14 -2.62
N TYR A 127 -16.86 -0.10 -1.92
CA TYR A 127 -15.64 -0.65 -2.51
C TYR A 127 -15.38 -2.11 -2.11
N GLY A 128 -16.32 -2.75 -1.41
CA GLY A 128 -16.29 -4.18 -1.14
C GLY A 128 -15.18 -4.59 -0.18
N PHE A 129 -15.02 -3.87 0.94
CA PHE A 129 -14.11 -4.27 2.03
C PHE A 129 -14.78 -5.14 3.11
N GLY A 130 -16.03 -5.54 2.88
CA GLY A 130 -16.86 -6.21 3.89
C GLY A 130 -17.64 -5.18 4.71
N ASP A 131 -17.78 -5.45 6.00
CA ASP A 131 -18.37 -4.52 6.94
C ASP A 131 -17.36 -3.45 7.43
N ALA A 132 -17.90 -2.38 8.02
CA ALA A 132 -17.11 -1.25 8.48
C ALA A 132 -16.21 -1.58 9.69
N GLU A 133 -16.61 -2.53 10.53
CA GLU A 133 -15.84 -2.96 11.71
C GLU A 133 -14.58 -3.70 11.27
N THR A 134 -14.71 -4.65 10.35
CA THR A 134 -13.59 -5.36 9.71
C THR A 134 -12.61 -4.37 9.07
N LEU A 135 -13.11 -3.36 8.35
CA LEU A 135 -12.25 -2.34 7.75
C LEU A 135 -11.53 -1.51 8.82
N ARG A 136 -12.23 -1.09 9.89
CA ARG A 136 -11.63 -0.37 11.03
C ARG A 136 -10.52 -1.20 11.69
N SER A 137 -10.76 -2.47 12.01
CA SER A 137 -9.75 -3.36 12.61
C SER A 137 -8.51 -3.52 11.72
N LYS A 138 -8.68 -3.60 10.39
CA LYS A 138 -7.55 -3.60 9.45
C LYS A 138 -6.76 -2.29 9.48
N ILE A 139 -7.45 -1.14 9.46
CA ILE A 139 -6.82 0.18 9.53
C ILE A 139 -6.06 0.36 10.84
N GLU A 140 -6.67 -0.02 11.97
CA GLU A 140 -6.07 0.10 13.31
C GLU A 140 -4.90 -0.87 13.54
N ALA A 141 -4.66 -1.75 12.57
CA ALA A 141 -3.63 -2.79 12.53
C ALA A 141 -3.88 -3.95 13.50
N GLU A 142 -5.15 -4.21 13.83
CA GLU A 142 -5.62 -5.35 14.62
C GLU A 142 -5.88 -6.59 13.76
N ALA A 143 -6.11 -6.42 12.46
CA ALA A 143 -6.23 -7.49 11.48
C ALA A 143 -5.17 -7.38 10.37
N PRO A 144 -4.79 -8.50 9.71
CA PRO A 144 -3.93 -8.45 8.53
C PRO A 144 -4.52 -7.55 7.43
N PHE A 145 -3.70 -6.63 6.93
CA PHE A 145 -4.10 -5.71 5.87
C PHE A 145 -3.21 -5.92 4.65
N PRO A 146 -3.68 -6.61 3.59
CA PRO A 146 -2.87 -6.85 2.40
C PRO A 146 -2.72 -5.58 1.55
N VAL A 147 -1.61 -5.46 0.82
CA VAL A 147 -1.31 -4.29 -0.04
C VAL A 147 -2.40 -4.07 -1.07
N ARG A 148 -2.95 -5.13 -1.68
CA ARG A 148 -4.05 -5.00 -2.65
C ARG A 148 -5.24 -4.23 -2.09
N GLU A 149 -5.60 -4.47 -0.83
CA GLU A 149 -6.71 -3.80 -0.17
C GLU A 149 -6.31 -2.39 0.29
N TYR A 150 -5.09 -2.24 0.80
CA TYR A 150 -4.54 -0.93 1.18
C TYR A 150 -4.53 0.06 0.00
N VAL A 151 -4.09 -0.39 -1.17
CA VAL A 151 -4.06 0.42 -2.40
C VAL A 151 -5.47 0.81 -2.81
N ARG A 152 -6.42 -0.13 -2.83
CA ARG A 152 -7.82 0.14 -3.13
C ARG A 152 -8.41 1.18 -2.17
N LEU A 153 -8.10 1.06 -0.87
CA LEU A 153 -8.56 2.03 0.14
C LEU A 153 -8.00 3.42 -0.15
N ARG A 154 -6.71 3.53 -0.47
CA ARG A 154 -6.09 4.83 -0.79
C ARG A 154 -6.68 5.49 -2.04
N VAL A 155 -6.97 4.70 -3.07
CA VAL A 155 -7.65 5.21 -4.28
C VAL A 155 -9.05 5.69 -3.93
N ALA A 156 -9.84 4.89 -3.19
CA ALA A 156 -11.17 5.25 -2.74
C ALA A 156 -11.21 6.55 -1.92
N LEU A 157 -10.23 6.76 -1.03
CA LEU A 157 -10.12 7.98 -0.22
C LEU A 157 -9.67 9.20 -1.04
N SER A 158 -8.94 8.99 -2.14
CA SER A 158 -8.47 10.06 -3.02
C SER A 158 -9.53 10.51 -4.02
N ASP A 159 -10.55 9.67 -4.30
CA ASP A 159 -11.56 9.95 -5.33
C ASP A 159 -12.64 10.97 -4.89
N GLY A 160 -12.72 11.27 -3.58
CA GLY A 160 -13.65 12.27 -3.03
C GLY A 160 -15.14 11.96 -3.29
N PRO A 161 -16.07 12.80 -2.80
CA PRO A 161 -17.51 12.57 -2.88
C PRO A 161 -18.11 13.25 -4.13
N ASN A 162 -17.31 14.07 -4.82
CA ASN A 162 -17.74 15.00 -5.87
C ASN A 162 -17.45 14.50 -7.28
N ARG A 163 -16.86 13.30 -7.43
CA ARG A 163 -16.87 12.61 -8.72
C ARG A 163 -18.13 11.79 -8.82
N LYS A 164 -19.18 12.45 -9.33
CA LYS A 164 -20.42 11.78 -9.70
C LYS A 164 -20.12 10.63 -10.69
N PRO A 165 -20.79 9.48 -10.50
CA PRO A 165 -20.62 8.30 -11.34
C PRO A 165 -21.19 8.50 -12.73
#